data_AF-A0A7S2HLC2-F1
#
_entry.id   AF-A0A7S2HLC2-F1
#
_cell.length_a   1.000
_cell.length_b   1.000
_cell.length_c   1.000
_cell.angle_alpha   90.00
_cell.angle_beta   90.00
_cell.angle_gamma   90.00
#
_symmetry.space_group_name_H-M   'P 1'
#
loop_
_entity.id
_entity.type
_entity.pdbx_description
1 polymer ?
#
loop_
_entity_poly.entity_id
_entity_poly.type
_entity_poly.pdbx_seq_one_letter_code
_entity_poly.pdbx_strand_id
1 'polypeptide(L)'
;LAHEALGTRDSGQNHKTWDMVSEELAATFLVLGVRRRQSLLGGGATPVIVQALRLTPGKERSVVEPMERAMEIYTSLGNAHQAAAANYQLALFFSRVWTCQRDESKTREKLSAAFRHYGAAQGYFNSTAAMHNGKEPTFVILSLDLSNLYSAVSNERECVAKALTCCLDTREAFSPEAVKAAVERHRDKNGHASIPWENGVDDWFDKMKTLATTIEDRVFKLLLNLVKIEKEESSVKGRQQQQKLSASSSSFSEKYKDLYRLALSEKMSRKTKKDEGGVQDVSSSSSIDSPSFTFPIYSLLSALWEKNKQ
;
A
#
# COMPACT_ATOMS: atom_id res chain seq x y z
N LEU A 1 0.02 6.90 28.68
CA LEU A 1 1.51 6.90 28.73
C LEU A 1 2.01 5.97 29.84
N ALA A 2 3.25 5.46 29.79
CA ALA A 2 3.74 4.47 30.76
C ALA A 2 3.67 4.96 32.22
N HIS A 3 3.86 6.27 32.44
CA HIS A 3 3.73 6.88 33.77
C HIS A 3 2.26 6.94 34.27
N GLU A 4 1.26 7.02 33.40
CA GLU A 4 -0.16 6.91 33.78
C GLU A 4 -0.50 5.47 34.19
N ALA A 5 0.15 4.48 33.57
CA ALA A 5 0.00 3.08 33.92
C ALA A 5 0.79 2.67 35.17
N LEU A 6 1.85 3.42 35.53
CA LEU A 6 2.75 3.12 36.65
C LEU A 6 2.51 4.00 37.89
N GLY A 7 1.56 4.95 37.84
CA GLY A 7 0.99 5.60 39.02
C GLY A 7 1.87 6.63 39.74
N THR A 8 3.09 6.90 39.29
CA THR A 8 3.98 7.90 39.90
C THR A 8 4.59 8.83 38.86
N ARG A 9 4.26 10.12 38.96
CA ARG A 9 5.03 11.17 38.30
C ARG A 9 6.01 11.70 39.33
N ASP A 10 7.26 11.24 39.29
CA ASP A 10 8.35 12.01 39.89
C ASP A 10 8.38 13.35 39.16
N SER A 11 7.81 14.35 39.83
CA SER A 11 7.61 15.69 39.35
C SER A 11 8.96 16.39 39.25
N GLY A 12 9.68 16.20 38.15
CA GLY A 12 10.62 17.23 37.72
C GLY A 12 11.82 16.87 36.87
N GLN A 13 12.23 15.61 36.67
CA GLN A 13 13.61 15.42 36.16
C GLN A 13 13.89 14.41 35.07
N ASN A 14 12.91 13.67 34.51
CA ASN A 14 13.28 12.72 33.46
C ASN A 14 12.20 12.43 32.40
N HIS A 15 11.64 13.48 31.79
CA HIS A 15 10.71 13.37 30.66
C HIS A 15 11.21 12.42 29.56
N LYS A 16 12.47 12.54 29.16
CA LYS A 16 13.10 11.68 28.15
C LYS A 16 13.10 10.19 28.52
N THR A 17 13.31 9.89 29.80
CA THR A 17 13.28 8.50 30.29
C THR A 17 11.87 7.94 30.23
N TRP A 18 10.86 8.73 30.58
CA TRP A 18 9.46 8.31 30.51
C TRP A 18 8.95 8.16 29.07
N ASP A 19 9.43 8.98 28.15
CA ASP A 19 9.15 8.85 26.72
C ASP A 19 9.74 7.55 26.18
N MET A 20 11.02 7.28 26.46
CA MET A 20 11.69 6.03 26.09
C MET A 20 10.97 4.79 26.66
N VAL A 21 10.61 4.80 27.95
CA VAL A 21 9.85 3.69 28.57
C VAL A 21 8.48 3.53 27.91
N SER A 22 7.83 4.62 27.53
CA SER A 22 6.55 4.58 26.81
C SER A 22 6.71 4.02 25.39
N GLU A 23 7.79 4.37 24.69
CA GLU A 23 8.10 3.80 23.36
C GLU A 23 8.35 2.29 23.43
N GLU A 24 9.13 1.82 24.41
CA GLU A 24 9.40 0.40 24.61
C GLU A 24 8.14 -0.38 25.02
N LEU A 25 7.30 0.21 25.87
CA LEU A 25 6.00 -0.36 26.23
C LEU A 25 5.09 -0.48 25.00
N ALA A 26 5.02 0.57 24.17
CA ALA A 26 4.25 0.56 22.93
C ALA A 26 4.79 -0.49 21.94
N ALA A 27 6.11 -0.61 21.80
CA ALA A 27 6.75 -1.61 20.95
C ALA A 27 6.39 -3.03 21.43
N THR A 28 6.45 -3.26 22.74
CA THR A 28 6.08 -4.53 23.36
C THR A 28 4.62 -4.89 23.07
N PHE A 29 3.70 -3.94 23.24
CA PHE A 29 2.29 -4.16 22.93
C PHE A 29 2.04 -4.44 21.44
N LEU A 30 2.71 -3.70 20.55
CA LEU A 30 2.58 -3.90 19.11
C LEU A 30 3.10 -5.30 18.71
N VAL A 31 4.29 -5.69 19.19
CA VAL A 31 4.87 -7.02 18.93
C VAL A 31 3.97 -8.13 19.47
N LEU A 32 3.42 -7.96 20.68
CA LEU A 32 2.47 -8.91 21.26
C LEU A 32 1.23 -9.08 20.39
N GLY A 33 0.62 -7.97 19.96
CA GLY A 33 -0.53 -7.98 19.05
C GLY A 33 -0.19 -8.68 17.72
N VAL A 34 0.94 -8.33 17.10
CA VAL A 34 1.37 -8.90 15.81
C VAL A 34 1.61 -10.40 15.93
N ARG A 35 2.28 -10.86 16.98
CA ARG A 35 2.50 -12.30 17.21
C ARG A 35 1.19 -13.05 17.41
N ARG A 36 0.25 -12.48 18.18
CA ARG A 36 -1.09 -13.06 18.36
C ARG A 36 -1.86 -13.10 17.05
N ARG A 37 -1.80 -12.05 16.23
CA ARG A 37 -2.38 -12.02 14.87
C ARG A 37 -1.81 -13.14 14.00
N GLN A 38 -0.49 -13.26 13.93
CA GLN A 38 0.18 -14.29 13.13
C GLN A 38 -0.16 -15.70 13.60
N SER A 39 -0.21 -15.92 14.92
CA SER A 39 -0.63 -17.20 15.51
C SER A 39 -2.09 -17.53 15.20
N LEU A 40 -2.99 -16.54 15.30
CA LEU A 40 -4.43 -16.74 15.08
C LEU A 40 -4.79 -16.94 13.61
N LEU A 41 -4.20 -16.14 12.73
CA LEU A 41 -4.53 -16.15 11.30
C LEU A 41 -3.67 -17.11 10.47
N GLY A 42 -2.57 -17.62 11.03
CA GLY A 42 -1.64 -18.52 10.35
C GLY A 42 -0.90 -17.88 9.17
N GLY A 43 0.21 -18.49 8.76
CA GLY A 43 0.95 -18.10 7.55
C GLY A 43 0.21 -18.50 6.28
N GLY A 44 -0.90 -17.84 5.95
CA GLY A 44 -1.53 -17.83 4.62
C GLY A 44 -2.19 -19.12 4.11
N ALA A 45 -1.89 -20.29 4.66
CA ALA A 45 -2.32 -21.59 4.13
C ALA A 45 -3.54 -22.22 4.83
N THR A 46 -4.14 -21.56 5.82
CA THR A 46 -5.29 -22.12 6.56
C THR A 46 -6.60 -21.73 5.86
N PRO A 47 -7.48 -22.69 5.49
CA PRO A 47 -8.76 -22.39 4.86
C PRO A 47 -9.64 -21.48 5.73
N VAL A 48 -10.36 -20.54 5.11
CA VAL A 48 -11.25 -19.55 5.77
C VAL A 48 -12.24 -20.22 6.73
N ILE A 49 -12.75 -21.41 6.38
CA ILE A 49 -13.69 -22.19 7.21
C ILE A 49 -13.07 -22.56 8.57
N VAL A 50 -11.78 -22.92 8.59
CA VAL A 50 -11.07 -23.27 9.83
C VAL A 50 -10.74 -22.02 10.65
N GLN A 51 -10.57 -20.87 9.98
CA GLN A 51 -10.29 -19.59 10.62
C GLN A 51 -11.53 -19.02 11.34
N ALA A 52 -12.71 -19.13 10.73
CA ALA A 52 -13.98 -18.71 11.32
C ALA A 52 -14.32 -19.48 12.60
N LEU A 53 -13.98 -20.77 12.67
CA LEU A 53 -14.16 -21.59 13.88
C LEU A 53 -13.20 -21.20 15.02
N ARG A 54 -12.11 -20.48 14.72
CA ARG A 54 -11.09 -20.08 15.71
C ARG A 54 -11.29 -18.66 16.25
N LEU A 55 -12.07 -17.83 15.58
CA LEU A 55 -12.29 -16.42 15.94
C LEU A 55 -13.44 -16.29 16.94
N THR A 56 -13.09 -16.30 18.23
CA THR A 56 -13.98 -15.89 19.32
C THR A 56 -13.76 -14.40 19.65
N PRO A 57 -14.77 -13.68 20.15
CA PRO A 57 -14.62 -12.27 20.54
C PRO A 57 -13.42 -12.02 21.47
N GLY A 58 -13.15 -12.93 22.42
CA GLY A 58 -12.01 -12.84 23.32
C GLY A 58 -10.65 -12.95 22.60
N LYS A 59 -10.55 -13.82 21.59
CA LYS A 59 -9.33 -13.96 20.79
C LYS A 59 -9.11 -12.75 19.88
N GLU A 60 -10.18 -12.22 19.28
CA GLU A 60 -10.13 -10.97 18.52
C GLU A 60 -9.60 -9.82 19.38
N ARG A 61 -10.23 -9.62 20.54
CA ARG A 61 -9.84 -8.60 21.52
C ARG A 61 -8.39 -8.74 21.98
N SER A 62 -7.92 -9.97 22.18
CA SER A 62 -6.52 -10.24 22.57
C SER A 62 -5.49 -9.79 21.52
N VAL A 63 -5.89 -9.67 20.25
CA VAL A 63 -5.04 -9.16 19.15
C VAL A 63 -5.16 -7.64 19.05
N VAL A 64 -6.40 -7.12 19.08
CA VAL A 64 -6.71 -5.72 18.82
C VAL A 64 -6.24 -4.81 19.96
N GLU A 65 -6.58 -5.14 21.22
CA GLU A 65 -6.31 -4.24 22.35
C GLU A 65 -4.83 -3.89 22.53
N PRO A 66 -3.85 -4.81 22.43
CA PRO A 66 -2.45 -4.43 22.50
C PRO A 66 -2.05 -3.47 21.36
N MET A 67 -2.52 -3.72 20.13
CA MET A 67 -2.19 -2.85 19.00
C MET A 67 -2.79 -1.45 19.13
N GLU A 68 -4.04 -1.34 19.61
CA GLU A 68 -4.69 -0.05 19.88
C GLU A 68 -3.95 0.71 21.00
N ARG A 69 -3.58 0.04 22.09
CA ARG A 69 -2.77 0.65 23.15
C ARG A 69 -1.41 1.14 22.65
N ALA A 70 -0.74 0.35 21.80
CA ALA A 70 0.52 0.78 21.18
C ALA A 70 0.32 2.02 20.31
N MET A 71 -0.73 2.03 19.48
CA MET A 71 -1.08 3.16 18.63
C MET A 71 -1.34 4.43 19.45
N GLU A 72 -2.15 4.35 20.50
CA GLU A 72 -2.45 5.48 21.40
C GLU A 72 -1.19 6.07 22.03
N ILE A 73 -0.30 5.21 22.53
CA ILE A 73 0.97 5.65 23.11
C ILE A 73 1.82 6.35 22.03
N TYR A 74 2.01 5.74 20.85
CA TYR A 74 2.79 6.38 19.78
C TYR A 74 2.20 7.71 19.32
N THR A 75 0.88 7.82 19.22
CA THR A 75 0.21 9.09 18.92
C THR A 75 0.47 10.13 20.01
N SER A 76 0.37 9.76 21.29
CA SER A 76 0.63 10.68 22.41
C SER A 76 2.08 11.17 22.48
N LEU A 77 3.03 10.36 22.00
CA LEU A 77 4.45 10.71 21.92
C LEU A 77 4.81 11.49 20.64
N GLY A 78 3.86 11.72 19.73
CA GLY A 78 4.13 12.33 18.42
C GLY A 78 4.91 11.42 17.46
N ASN A 79 5.03 10.13 17.76
CA ASN A 79 5.72 9.15 16.93
C ASN A 79 4.79 8.66 15.80
N ALA A 80 4.55 9.55 14.83
CA ALA A 80 3.59 9.32 13.75
C ALA A 80 3.94 8.10 12.88
N HIS A 81 5.23 7.78 12.72
CA HIS A 81 5.66 6.58 11.99
C HIS A 81 5.15 5.29 12.64
N GLN A 82 5.41 5.13 13.93
CA GLN A 82 5.02 3.92 14.64
C GLN A 82 3.52 3.85 14.84
N ALA A 83 2.84 4.99 15.02
CA ALA A 83 1.38 5.04 15.01
C ALA A 83 0.79 4.59 13.67
N ALA A 84 1.38 5.00 12.54
CA ALA A 84 0.97 4.54 11.21
C ALA A 84 1.25 3.05 10.99
N ALA A 85 2.39 2.53 11.49
CA ALA A 85 2.69 1.11 11.46
C ALA A 85 1.68 0.29 12.28
N ALA A 86 1.28 0.76 13.46
CA ALA A 86 0.25 0.13 14.29
C ALA A 86 -1.13 0.13 13.58
N ASN A 87 -1.51 1.26 12.97
CA ASN A 87 -2.70 1.33 12.12
C ASN A 87 -2.64 0.30 10.98
N TYR A 88 -1.51 0.19 10.29
CA TYR A 88 -1.37 -0.80 9.22
C TYR A 88 -1.52 -2.25 9.72
N GLN A 89 -0.97 -2.59 10.89
CA GLN A 89 -1.13 -3.93 11.48
C GLN A 89 -2.60 -4.23 11.85
N LEU A 90 -3.33 -3.24 12.38
CA LEU A 90 -4.77 -3.35 12.65
C LEU A 90 -5.56 -3.52 11.35
N ALA A 91 -5.21 -2.77 10.30
CA ALA A 91 -5.83 -2.88 8.99
C ALA A 91 -5.68 -4.30 8.40
N LEU A 92 -4.47 -4.86 8.47
CA LEU A 92 -4.17 -6.24 8.04
C LEU A 92 -4.93 -7.31 8.83
N PHE A 93 -5.27 -7.03 10.09
CA PHE A 93 -6.09 -7.91 10.89
C PHE A 93 -7.55 -7.88 10.43
N PHE A 94 -8.14 -6.69 10.40
CA PHE A 94 -9.55 -6.51 10.05
C PHE A 94 -9.86 -6.89 8.60
N SER A 95 -8.92 -6.68 7.67
CA SER A 95 -9.04 -7.07 6.25
C SER A 95 -9.11 -8.58 6.02
N ARG A 96 -8.79 -9.39 7.03
CA ARG A 96 -8.94 -10.84 7.00
C ARG A 96 -10.15 -11.31 7.80
N VAL A 97 -10.35 -10.75 8.99
CA VAL A 97 -11.37 -11.23 9.94
C VAL A 97 -12.81 -10.95 9.48
N TRP A 98 -13.04 -9.96 8.61
CA TRP A 98 -14.38 -9.71 8.06
C TRP A 98 -14.94 -10.92 7.29
N THR A 99 -14.08 -11.69 6.61
CA THR A 99 -14.49 -12.89 5.85
C THR A 99 -15.03 -14.03 6.71
N CYS A 100 -14.77 -13.98 8.01
CA CYS A 100 -15.19 -14.98 8.98
C CYS A 100 -16.53 -14.63 9.66
N GLN A 101 -17.09 -13.45 9.40
CA GLN A 101 -18.33 -12.99 10.00
C GLN A 101 -19.54 -13.54 9.25
N ARG A 102 -20.53 -14.04 9.99
CA ARG A 102 -21.83 -14.46 9.44
C ARG A 102 -22.87 -13.34 9.45
N ASP A 103 -22.66 -12.36 10.32
CA ASP A 103 -23.56 -11.23 10.55
C ASP A 103 -23.13 -10.05 9.68
N GLU A 104 -24.05 -9.55 8.85
CA GLU A 104 -23.78 -8.44 7.92
C GLU A 104 -23.36 -7.16 8.63
N SER A 105 -23.95 -6.85 9.80
CA SER A 105 -23.58 -5.68 10.59
C SER A 105 -22.14 -5.78 11.07
N LYS A 106 -21.75 -6.95 11.58
CA LYS A 106 -20.35 -7.21 12.00
C LYS A 106 -19.40 -7.18 10.82
N THR A 107 -19.78 -7.74 9.67
CA THR A 107 -18.98 -7.65 8.45
C THR A 107 -18.71 -6.20 8.08
N ARG A 108 -19.74 -5.36 8.07
CA ARG A 108 -19.61 -3.92 7.79
C ARG A 108 -18.74 -3.21 8.81
N GLU A 109 -18.89 -3.51 10.10
CA GLU A 109 -18.05 -2.96 11.16
C GLU A 109 -16.57 -3.29 10.94
N LYS A 110 -16.23 -4.56 10.66
CA LYS A 110 -14.84 -4.98 10.44
C LYS A 110 -14.27 -4.40 9.14
N LEU A 111 -15.05 -4.33 8.06
CA LEU A 111 -14.62 -3.67 6.82
C LEU A 111 -14.39 -2.17 7.02
N SER A 112 -15.31 -1.49 7.72
CA SER A 112 -15.15 -0.07 8.06
C SER A 112 -13.88 0.17 8.89
N ALA A 113 -13.62 -0.68 9.88
CA ALA A 113 -12.39 -0.63 10.67
C ALA A 113 -11.14 -0.86 9.80
N ALA A 114 -11.16 -1.83 8.89
CA ALA A 114 -10.05 -2.08 7.96
C ALA A 114 -9.76 -0.85 7.10
N PHE A 115 -10.77 -0.28 6.44
CA PHE A 115 -10.60 0.92 5.60
C PHE A 115 -10.14 2.14 6.41
N ARG A 116 -10.68 2.36 7.62
CA ARG A 116 -10.26 3.45 8.50
C ARG A 116 -8.76 3.35 8.83
N HIS A 117 -8.31 2.16 9.23
CA HIS A 117 -6.91 1.94 9.59
C HIS A 117 -5.97 1.97 8.38
N TYR A 118 -6.39 1.42 7.23
CA TYR A 118 -5.63 1.57 5.99
C TYR A 118 -5.51 3.05 5.60
N GLY A 119 -6.59 3.82 5.64
CA GLY A 119 -6.59 5.24 5.30
C GLY A 119 -5.67 6.07 6.21
N ALA A 120 -5.70 5.81 7.51
CA ALA A 120 -4.80 6.47 8.46
C ALA A 120 -3.32 6.17 8.18
N ALA A 121 -2.98 4.90 7.93
CA ALA A 121 -1.62 4.49 7.60
C ALA A 121 -1.18 5.02 6.22
N GLN A 122 -2.04 4.93 5.22
CA GLN A 122 -1.79 5.44 3.86
C GLN A 122 -1.53 6.94 3.89
N GLY A 123 -2.32 7.72 4.65
CA GLY A 123 -2.13 9.17 4.77
C GLY A 123 -0.74 9.56 5.30
N TYR A 124 -0.22 8.80 6.27
CA TYR A 124 1.15 9.00 6.75
C TYR A 124 2.19 8.60 5.70
N PHE A 125 2.09 7.37 5.15
CA PHE A 125 3.11 6.84 4.26
C PHE A 125 3.14 7.55 2.89
N ASN A 126 2.01 8.09 2.43
CA ASN A 126 1.95 8.91 1.21
C ASN A 126 2.53 10.32 1.40
N SER A 127 2.84 10.74 2.63
CA SER A 127 3.43 12.06 2.84
C SER A 127 4.85 12.12 2.27
N THR A 128 5.21 13.26 1.68
CA THR A 128 6.56 13.53 1.15
C THR A 128 7.63 13.29 2.20
N ALA A 129 7.35 13.66 3.46
CA ALA A 129 8.24 13.42 4.58
C ALA A 129 8.47 11.92 4.85
N ALA A 130 7.46 11.07 4.69
CA ALA A 130 7.64 9.62 4.84
C ALA A 130 8.43 9.02 3.67
N MET A 131 8.15 9.45 2.44
CA MET A 131 8.87 9.01 1.23
C MET A 131 10.38 9.27 1.33
N HIS A 132 10.78 10.49 1.70
CA HIS A 132 12.21 10.82 1.84
C HIS A 132 12.96 10.04 2.94
N ASN A 133 12.24 9.32 3.81
CA ASN A 133 12.81 8.53 4.90
C ASN A 133 12.91 7.01 4.61
N GLY A 134 12.85 6.57 3.35
CA GLY A 134 13.07 5.16 2.99
C GLY A 134 11.85 4.25 3.14
N LYS A 135 10.65 4.84 3.22
CA LYS A 135 9.39 4.11 3.50
C LYS A 135 8.62 3.78 2.22
N GLU A 136 9.22 4.01 1.06
CA GLU A 136 8.62 3.78 -0.26
C GLU A 136 8.14 2.32 -0.42
N PRO A 137 8.94 1.28 -0.10
CA PRO A 137 8.48 -0.09 -0.26
C PRO A 137 7.27 -0.42 0.62
N THR A 138 7.23 0.09 1.86
CA THR A 138 6.12 -0.12 2.80
C THR A 138 4.84 0.52 2.28
N PHE A 139 4.93 1.74 1.73
CA PHE A 139 3.79 2.41 1.12
C PHE A 139 3.24 1.63 -0.06
N VAL A 140 4.11 1.16 -0.97
CA VAL A 140 3.67 0.39 -2.15
C VAL A 140 2.96 -0.90 -1.73
N ILE A 141 3.52 -1.63 -0.75
CA ILE A 141 2.90 -2.86 -0.22
C ILE A 141 1.53 -2.54 0.41
N LEU A 142 1.44 -1.49 1.23
CA LEU A 142 0.18 -1.07 1.85
C LEU A 142 -0.87 -0.72 0.79
N SER A 143 -0.49 0.03 -0.24
CA SER A 143 -1.38 0.42 -1.34
C SER A 143 -1.84 -0.78 -2.17
N LEU A 144 -0.98 -1.80 -2.36
CA LEU A 144 -1.36 -3.08 -2.96
C LEU A 144 -2.39 -3.83 -2.11
N ASP A 145 -2.17 -3.90 -0.80
CA ASP A 145 -3.08 -4.59 0.11
C ASP A 145 -4.44 -3.88 0.19
N LEU A 146 -4.46 -2.55 0.18
CA LEU A 146 -5.69 -1.76 0.10
C LEU A 146 -6.41 -1.94 -1.25
N SER A 147 -5.65 -1.97 -2.36
CA SER A 147 -6.20 -2.29 -3.69
C SER A 147 -6.84 -3.68 -3.71
N ASN A 148 -6.20 -4.66 -3.06
CA ASN A 148 -6.73 -6.01 -2.93
C ASN A 148 -8.02 -6.04 -2.08
N LEU A 149 -8.07 -5.28 -0.99
CA LEU A 149 -9.28 -5.17 -0.16
C LEU A 149 -10.45 -4.60 -0.96
N TYR A 150 -10.24 -3.50 -1.70
CA TYR A 150 -11.29 -2.92 -2.55
C TYR A 150 -11.84 -3.93 -3.57
N SER A 151 -10.96 -4.68 -4.25
CA SER A 151 -11.41 -5.72 -5.19
C SER A 151 -12.06 -6.93 -4.53
N ALA A 152 -11.71 -7.24 -3.28
CA ALA A 152 -12.29 -8.37 -2.56
C ALA A 152 -13.71 -8.06 -2.03
N VAL A 153 -13.99 -6.79 -1.72
CA VAL A 153 -15.29 -6.37 -1.16
C VAL A 153 -16.38 -6.35 -2.23
N SER A 154 -16.09 -5.81 -3.41
CA SER A 154 -17.06 -5.73 -4.50
C SER A 154 -16.37 -5.68 -5.87
N ASN A 155 -17.00 -6.32 -6.86
CA ASN A 155 -16.60 -6.24 -8.27
C ASN A 155 -17.31 -5.08 -9.01
N GLU A 156 -18.02 -4.21 -8.29
CA GLU A 156 -18.65 -3.03 -8.87
C GLU A 156 -17.61 -2.00 -9.32
N ARG A 157 -18.00 -1.21 -10.34
CA ARG A 157 -17.17 -0.19 -10.98
C ARG A 157 -16.45 0.71 -9.97
N GLU A 158 -17.14 1.18 -8.93
CA GLU A 158 -16.57 2.10 -7.94
C GLU A 158 -15.42 1.45 -7.14
N CYS A 159 -15.61 0.21 -6.69
CA CYS A 159 -14.60 -0.51 -5.90
C CYS A 159 -13.38 -0.84 -6.75
N VAL A 160 -13.57 -1.29 -8.00
CA VAL A 160 -12.45 -1.56 -8.91
C VAL A 160 -11.73 -0.26 -9.29
N ALA A 161 -12.44 0.85 -9.45
CA ALA A 161 -11.83 2.16 -9.71
C ALA A 161 -11.02 2.66 -8.51
N LYS A 162 -11.53 2.51 -7.28
CA LYS A 162 -10.77 2.82 -6.05
C LYS A 162 -9.53 1.94 -5.92
N ALA A 163 -9.65 0.65 -6.22
CA ALA A 163 -8.50 -0.27 -6.25
C ALA A 163 -7.42 0.17 -7.25
N LEU A 164 -7.82 0.71 -8.41
CA LEU A 164 -6.90 1.27 -9.39
C LEU A 164 -6.24 2.54 -8.85
N THR A 165 -7.00 3.46 -8.27
CA THR A 165 -6.45 4.69 -7.66
C THR A 165 -5.37 4.37 -6.63
N CYS A 166 -5.59 3.39 -5.74
CA CYS A 166 -4.56 2.97 -4.78
C CYS A 166 -3.23 2.57 -5.45
N CYS A 167 -3.28 1.90 -6.61
CA CYS A 167 -2.08 1.56 -7.37
C CYS A 167 -1.46 2.78 -8.07
N LEU A 168 -2.27 3.73 -8.53
CA LEU A 168 -1.76 4.96 -9.15
C LEU A 168 -1.12 5.90 -8.13
N ASP A 169 -1.60 5.91 -6.89
CA ASP A 169 -1.03 6.69 -5.78
C ASP A 169 0.42 6.29 -5.47
N THR A 170 0.85 5.08 -5.86
CA THR A 170 2.25 4.64 -5.65
C THR A 170 3.25 5.29 -6.60
N ARG A 171 2.83 6.13 -7.55
CA ARG A 171 3.73 6.73 -8.55
C ARG A 171 4.94 7.44 -7.91
N GLU A 172 4.74 8.19 -6.83
CA GLU A 172 5.78 9.01 -6.19
C GLU A 172 6.87 8.12 -5.58
N ALA A 173 6.51 6.91 -5.14
CA ALA A 173 7.47 5.93 -4.64
C ALA A 173 8.46 5.45 -5.71
N PHE A 174 8.11 5.62 -6.99
CA PHE A 174 8.94 5.24 -8.15
C PHE A 174 9.55 6.45 -8.86
N SER A 175 9.37 7.66 -8.33
CA SER A 175 9.83 8.89 -8.98
C SER A 175 11.36 8.99 -8.99
N PRO A 176 11.95 9.76 -9.92
CA PRO A 176 13.38 10.05 -9.91
C PRO A 176 13.85 10.63 -8.56
N GLU A 177 13.01 11.45 -7.92
CA GLU A 177 13.30 12.05 -6.62
C GLU A 177 13.37 11.00 -5.50
N ALA A 178 12.47 10.02 -5.51
CA ALA A 178 12.50 8.91 -4.56
C ALA A 178 13.74 8.02 -4.75
N VAL A 179 14.09 7.74 -6.00
CA VAL A 179 15.33 6.99 -6.32
C VAL A 179 16.57 7.74 -5.87
N LYS A 180 16.65 9.04 -6.17
CA LYS A 180 17.75 9.90 -5.73
C LYS A 180 17.88 9.92 -4.20
N ALA A 181 16.76 10.10 -3.50
CA ALA A 181 16.74 10.06 -2.04
C ALA A 181 17.18 8.70 -1.49
N ALA A 182 16.80 7.59 -2.13
CA ALA A 182 17.27 6.25 -1.76
C ALA A 182 18.78 6.11 -1.90
N VAL A 183 19.33 6.51 -3.04
CA VAL A 183 20.78 6.48 -3.28
C VAL A 183 21.53 7.34 -2.25
N GLU A 184 21.02 8.55 -1.97
CA GLU A 184 21.63 9.46 -0.99
C GLU A 184 21.62 8.89 0.44
N ARG A 185 20.54 8.22 0.86
CA ARG A 185 20.45 7.60 2.20
C ARG A 185 21.49 6.52 2.44
N HIS A 186 21.95 5.87 1.38
CA HIS A 186 22.91 4.77 1.45
C HIS A 186 24.34 5.17 1.04
N ARG A 187 24.57 6.44 0.67
CA ARG A 187 25.92 7.00 0.54
C ARG A 187 26.45 7.42 1.90
N ASP A 188 27.73 7.22 2.13
CA ASP A 188 28.36 7.72 3.36
C ASP A 188 28.67 9.22 3.28
N LYS A 189 29.05 9.80 4.43
CA LYS A 189 29.37 11.24 4.55
C LYS A 189 30.57 11.69 3.70
N ASN A 190 31.35 10.75 3.17
CA ASN A 190 32.52 11.02 2.33
C ASN A 190 32.23 10.76 0.84
N GLY A 191 31.00 10.42 0.47
CA GLY A 191 30.61 10.10 -0.91
C GLY A 191 31.06 8.72 -1.38
N HIS A 192 31.61 7.90 -0.49
CA HIS A 192 31.91 6.50 -0.77
C HIS A 192 30.67 5.64 -0.50
N ALA A 193 30.51 4.54 -1.23
CA ALA A 193 29.55 3.51 -0.86
C ALA A 193 30.02 2.94 0.48
N SER A 194 29.28 3.19 1.57
CA SER A 194 29.64 2.65 2.88
C SER A 194 29.52 1.14 2.84
N ILE A 195 30.64 0.43 2.94
CA ILE A 195 30.67 -1.01 3.19
C ILE A 195 31.04 -1.15 4.67
N PRO A 196 30.17 -1.74 5.52
CA PRO A 196 30.04 -3.20 5.50
C PRO A 196 28.65 -3.71 5.88
N TRP A 197 27.71 -3.81 4.93
CA TRP A 197 26.80 -4.96 4.70
C TRP A 197 26.27 -4.84 3.25
N GLU A 198 26.82 -5.63 2.33
CA GLU A 198 26.85 -5.45 0.86
C GLU A 198 25.52 -5.38 0.07
N ASN A 199 24.34 -5.38 0.70
CA ASN A 199 23.07 -5.53 -0.04
C ASN A 199 22.05 -4.41 0.17
N GLY A 200 22.32 -3.33 0.91
CA GLY A 200 21.24 -2.40 1.31
C GLY A 200 20.56 -1.65 0.14
N VAL A 201 21.36 -1.10 -0.78
CA VAL A 201 20.84 -0.39 -1.96
C VAL A 201 20.27 -1.37 -2.97
N ASP A 202 21.01 -2.45 -3.24
CA ASP A 202 20.61 -3.47 -4.20
C ASP A 202 19.33 -4.21 -3.72
N ASP A 203 19.18 -4.49 -2.43
CA ASP A 203 17.95 -5.05 -1.83
C ASP A 203 16.77 -4.09 -1.96
N TRP A 204 16.99 -2.78 -1.72
CA TRP A 204 15.94 -1.78 -1.96
C TRP A 204 15.54 -1.76 -3.44
N PHE A 205 16.49 -1.74 -4.37
CA PHE A 205 16.22 -1.72 -5.80
C PHE A 205 15.53 -3.00 -6.27
N ASP A 206 15.99 -4.17 -5.84
CA ASP A 206 15.40 -5.47 -6.17
C ASP A 206 13.98 -5.59 -5.63
N LYS A 207 13.75 -5.13 -4.40
CA LYS A 207 12.42 -5.04 -3.81
C LYS A 207 11.53 -4.10 -4.59
N MET A 208 12.01 -2.91 -4.92
CA MET A 208 11.24 -1.92 -5.69
C MET A 208 10.98 -2.38 -7.12
N LYS A 209 11.90 -3.09 -7.75
CA LYS A 209 11.71 -3.72 -9.08
C LYS A 209 10.63 -4.79 -9.03
N THR A 210 10.65 -5.65 -8.01
CA THR A 210 9.61 -6.67 -7.78
C THR A 210 8.24 -6.02 -7.54
N LEU A 211 8.21 -4.97 -6.72
CA LEU A 211 7.00 -4.20 -6.45
C LEU A 211 6.48 -3.48 -7.69
N ALA A 212 7.37 -2.93 -8.52
CA ALA A 212 7.02 -2.32 -9.80
C ALA A 212 6.31 -3.35 -10.70
N THR A 213 6.91 -4.52 -10.93
CA THR A 213 6.26 -5.57 -11.73
C THR A 213 4.89 -5.96 -11.16
N THR A 214 4.78 -6.06 -9.83
CA THR A 214 3.53 -6.40 -9.16
C THR A 214 2.45 -5.32 -9.36
N ILE A 215 2.80 -4.04 -9.21
CA ILE A 215 1.91 -2.91 -9.46
C ILE A 215 1.49 -2.88 -10.94
N GLU A 216 2.42 -3.06 -11.87
CA GLU A 216 2.12 -3.03 -13.30
C GLU A 216 1.09 -4.11 -13.64
N ASP A 217 1.34 -5.36 -13.25
CA ASP A 217 0.40 -6.46 -13.47
C ASP A 217 -0.96 -6.21 -12.84
N ARG A 218 -0.98 -5.61 -11.65
CA ARG A 218 -2.21 -5.27 -10.93
C ARG A 218 -3.00 -4.18 -11.68
N VAL A 219 -2.35 -3.12 -12.12
CA VAL A 219 -2.96 -2.02 -12.90
C VAL A 219 -3.60 -2.55 -14.18
N PHE A 220 -2.88 -3.40 -14.94
CA PHE A 220 -3.43 -3.99 -16.17
C PHE A 220 -4.66 -4.86 -15.89
N LYS A 221 -4.62 -5.69 -14.83
CA LYS A 221 -5.77 -6.52 -14.43
C LYS A 221 -6.98 -5.66 -14.05
N LEU A 222 -6.78 -4.59 -13.28
CA LEU A 222 -7.86 -3.69 -12.85
C LEU A 222 -8.45 -2.91 -14.02
N LEU A 223 -7.61 -2.37 -14.91
CA LEU A 223 -8.07 -1.68 -16.12
C LEU A 223 -8.88 -2.62 -17.02
N LEU A 224 -8.41 -3.85 -17.23
CA LEU A 224 -9.15 -4.84 -18.02
C LEU A 224 -10.51 -5.17 -17.39
N ASN A 225 -10.58 -5.29 -16.06
CA ASN A 225 -11.84 -5.51 -15.35
C ASN A 225 -12.79 -4.31 -15.53
N LEU A 226 -12.29 -3.08 -15.39
CA LEU A 226 -13.09 -1.87 -15.59
C LEU A 226 -13.63 -1.76 -17.02
N VAL A 227 -12.84 -2.12 -18.02
CA VAL A 227 -13.28 -2.17 -19.43
C VAL A 227 -14.39 -3.20 -19.62
N LYS A 228 -14.31 -4.37 -18.99
CA LYS A 228 -15.37 -5.39 -19.03
C LYS A 228 -16.66 -4.88 -18.39
N ILE A 229 -16.56 -4.27 -17.22
CA ILE A 229 -17.70 -3.68 -16.51
C ILE A 229 -18.37 -2.59 -17.36
N GLU A 230 -17.59 -1.66 -17.96
CA GLU A 230 -18.13 -0.65 -18.88
C GLU A 230 -18.85 -1.26 -20.08
N LYS A 231 -18.31 -2.33 -20.67
CA LYS A 231 -18.92 -3.02 -21.80
C LYS A 231 -20.25 -3.68 -21.42
N GLU A 232 -20.31 -4.31 -20.23
CA GLU A 232 -21.51 -4.96 -19.71
C GLU A 232 -22.60 -3.93 -19.40
N GLU A 233 -22.25 -2.82 -18.73
CA GLU A 233 -23.17 -1.71 -18.45
C GLU A 233 -23.77 -1.12 -19.74
N SER A 234 -22.94 -0.92 -20.77
CA SER A 234 -23.39 -0.39 -22.06
C SER A 234 -24.27 -1.37 -22.84
N SER A 235 -24.04 -2.67 -22.69
CA SER A 235 -24.88 -3.71 -23.31
C SER A 235 -26.27 -3.80 -22.67
N VAL A 236 -26.36 -3.65 -21.33
CA VAL A 236 -27.63 -3.62 -20.60
C VAL A 236 -28.43 -2.37 -20.96
N LYS A 237 -27.77 -1.21 -21.00
CA LYS A 237 -28.39 0.07 -21.40
C LYS A 237 -28.90 0.02 -22.85
N GLY A 238 -28.13 -0.55 -23.79
CA GLY A 238 -28.56 -0.70 -25.18
C GLY A 238 -29.84 -1.52 -25.36
N ARG A 239 -30.06 -2.55 -24.54
CA ARG A 239 -31.31 -3.34 -24.54
C ARG A 239 -32.51 -2.58 -23.94
N GLN A 240 -32.27 -1.74 -22.93
CA GLN A 240 -33.32 -0.90 -22.34
C GLN A 240 -33.66 0.32 -23.21
N GLN A 241 -32.67 0.85 -23.95
CA GLN A 241 -32.81 2.04 -24.79
C GLN A 241 -33.39 1.72 -26.19
N GLN A 242 -33.35 0.46 -26.63
CA GLN A 242 -34.14 -0.01 -27.79
C GLN A 242 -35.66 0.07 -27.57
N GLN A 243 -36.14 0.40 -26.36
CA GLN A 243 -37.55 0.75 -26.09
C GLN A 243 -37.85 2.26 -26.02
N LYS A 244 -36.85 3.16 -26.15
CA LYS A 244 -37.09 4.62 -26.14
C LYS A 244 -36.15 5.33 -27.12
N LEU A 245 -36.73 5.85 -28.20
CA LEU A 245 -36.08 6.56 -29.30
C LEU A 245 -35.14 7.72 -28.87
N SER A 246 -34.07 7.80 -29.66
CA SER A 246 -33.22 8.94 -30.04
C SER A 246 -32.29 9.63 -29.04
N ALA A 247 -30.99 9.49 -29.37
CA ALA A 247 -29.95 10.51 -29.51
C ALA A 247 -29.42 11.22 -28.24
N SER A 248 -28.19 10.82 -27.83
CA SER A 248 -27.07 11.70 -27.36
C SER A 248 -26.07 11.07 -26.35
N SER A 249 -25.89 9.74 -26.25
CA SER A 249 -25.09 9.14 -25.16
C SER A 249 -23.68 8.61 -25.49
N SER A 250 -23.07 8.95 -26.63
CA SER A 250 -21.81 8.32 -27.06
C SER A 250 -20.54 8.76 -26.29
N SER A 251 -20.63 9.75 -25.40
CA SER A 251 -19.45 10.36 -24.77
C SER A 251 -19.00 9.72 -23.44
N PHE A 252 -19.83 8.91 -22.77
CA PHE A 252 -19.59 8.58 -21.35
C PHE A 252 -18.94 7.19 -21.10
N SER A 253 -18.69 6.37 -22.13
CA SER A 253 -18.42 4.93 -21.98
C SER A 253 -17.04 4.41 -22.41
N GLU A 254 -16.07 5.26 -22.81
CA GLU A 254 -14.74 4.78 -23.22
C GLU A 254 -13.59 5.14 -22.26
N LYS A 255 -13.86 5.73 -21.08
CA LYS A 255 -12.81 6.21 -20.16
C LYS A 255 -11.77 5.13 -19.85
N TYR A 256 -12.19 3.95 -19.41
CA TYR A 256 -11.22 2.91 -19.02
C TYR A 256 -10.60 2.19 -20.22
N LYS A 257 -11.31 2.16 -21.36
CA LYS A 257 -10.76 1.66 -22.63
C LYS A 257 -9.60 2.53 -23.10
N ASP A 258 -9.73 3.84 -22.95
CA ASP A 258 -8.71 4.82 -23.31
C ASP A 258 -7.53 4.84 -22.34
N LEU A 259 -7.76 4.57 -21.06
CA LEU A 259 -6.69 4.30 -20.08
C LEU A 259 -5.97 2.99 -20.40
N TYR A 260 -6.69 1.93 -20.74
CA TYR A 260 -6.10 0.64 -21.11
C TYR A 260 -5.26 0.73 -22.39
N ARG A 261 -5.74 1.44 -23.41
CA ARG A 261 -4.98 1.73 -24.65
C ARG A 261 -3.69 2.49 -24.33
N LEU A 262 -3.77 3.51 -23.47
CA LEU A 262 -2.60 4.27 -23.02
C LEU A 262 -1.59 3.38 -22.28
N ALA A 263 -2.07 2.51 -21.39
CA ALA A 263 -1.21 1.57 -20.68
C ALA A 263 -0.48 0.62 -21.65
N LEU A 264 -1.19 0.11 -22.66
CA LEU A 264 -0.60 -0.74 -23.70
C LEU A 264 0.43 0.01 -24.55
N SER A 265 0.17 1.26 -24.97
CA SER A 265 1.15 2.03 -25.74
C SER A 265 2.43 2.29 -24.95
N GLU A 266 2.31 2.62 -23.66
CA GLU A 266 3.46 2.77 -22.76
C GLU A 266 4.24 1.47 -22.58
N LYS A 267 3.55 0.33 -22.44
CA LYS A 267 4.20 -0.98 -22.32
C LYS A 267 4.94 -1.40 -23.60
N MET A 268 4.34 -1.14 -24.77
CA MET A 268 4.95 -1.45 -26.06
C MET A 268 6.15 -0.56 -26.36
N SER A 269 6.04 0.75 -26.08
CA SER A 269 7.17 1.70 -26.23
C SER A 269 8.38 1.28 -25.39
N ARG A 270 8.16 0.80 -24.16
CA ARG A 270 9.23 0.26 -23.31
C ARG A 270 9.89 -1.00 -23.89
N LYS A 271 9.14 -1.86 -24.56
CA LYS A 271 9.68 -3.06 -25.21
C LYS A 271 10.57 -2.71 -26.41
N THR A 272 10.11 -1.82 -27.29
CA THR A 272 10.90 -1.38 -28.46
C THR A 272 12.23 -0.74 -28.05
N LYS A 273 12.24 0.10 -27.01
CA LYS A 273 13.49 0.69 -26.48
C LYS A 273 14.48 -0.34 -25.93
N LYS A 274 13.98 -1.47 -25.41
CA LYS A 274 14.82 -2.57 -24.92
C LYS A 274 15.41 -3.40 -26.06
N ASP A 275 14.71 -3.47 -27.20
CA ASP A 275 15.14 -4.25 -28.36
C ASP A 275 16.11 -3.43 -29.26
N GLU A 276 16.02 -2.10 -29.26
CA GLU A 276 16.93 -1.19 -29.99
C GLU A 276 18.22 -0.87 -29.21
N GLY A 277 18.18 -0.94 -27.87
CA GLY A 277 19.34 -0.80 -26.99
C GLY A 277 19.83 -2.17 -26.52
N GLY A 278 20.78 -2.76 -27.24
CA GLY A 278 21.43 -4.02 -26.83
C GLY A 278 21.86 -4.00 -25.36
N VAL A 279 21.64 -5.11 -24.67
CA VAL A 279 21.91 -5.38 -23.25
C VAL A 279 23.22 -4.72 -22.78
N GLN A 280 23.11 -3.56 -22.10
CA GLN A 280 24.11 -3.17 -21.11
C GLN A 280 23.64 -3.75 -19.79
N ASP A 281 24.20 -4.91 -19.44
CA ASP A 281 24.16 -5.43 -18.09
C ASP A 281 24.77 -4.38 -17.16
N VAL A 282 23.99 -3.93 -16.18
CA VAL A 282 24.37 -2.96 -15.14
C VAL A 282 25.25 -3.63 -14.08
N SER A 283 26.11 -4.56 -14.49
CA SER A 283 27.15 -5.13 -13.66
C SER A 283 28.48 -4.68 -14.23
N SER A 284 29.15 -3.79 -13.50
CA SER A 284 30.53 -3.28 -13.74
C SER A 284 30.73 -2.15 -14.77
N SER A 285 30.37 -0.91 -14.41
CA SER A 285 31.10 0.26 -14.94
C SER A 285 31.19 1.37 -13.88
N SER A 286 32.42 1.61 -13.42
CA SER A 286 32.83 2.47 -12.33
C SER A 286 32.93 3.96 -12.69
N SER A 287 31.93 4.54 -13.36
CA SER A 287 31.86 5.99 -13.60
C SER A 287 30.50 6.52 -13.15
N ILE A 288 30.47 7.07 -11.93
CA ILE A 288 29.30 7.70 -11.31
C ILE A 288 29.15 9.12 -11.88
N ASP A 289 28.83 9.22 -13.15
CA ASP A 289 28.23 10.43 -13.73
C ASP A 289 26.81 10.04 -14.19
N SER A 290 25.90 10.13 -13.22
CA SER A 290 24.44 10.12 -13.32
C SER A 290 23.80 9.17 -14.35
N PRO A 291 23.68 7.86 -14.07
CA PRO A 291 22.66 7.07 -14.74
C PRO A 291 21.30 7.61 -14.30
N SER A 292 20.44 7.94 -15.26
CA SER A 292 19.04 8.32 -15.04
C SER A 292 18.24 7.10 -14.57
N PHE A 293 18.52 6.64 -13.35
CA PHE A 293 17.81 5.54 -12.72
C PHE A 293 16.37 5.96 -12.47
N THR A 294 15.52 5.66 -13.44
CA THR A 294 14.09 5.87 -13.37
C THR A 294 13.42 4.52 -13.53
N PHE A 295 12.49 4.19 -12.64
CA PHE A 295 11.73 2.97 -12.81
C PHE A 295 10.81 3.15 -14.02
N PRO A 296 10.82 2.25 -15.03
CA PRO A 296 9.97 2.39 -16.22
C PRO A 296 8.47 2.42 -15.91
N ILE A 297 8.06 1.96 -14.72
CA ILE A 297 6.68 2.03 -14.26
C ILE A 297 6.24 3.45 -13.90
N TYR A 298 7.17 4.35 -13.55
CA TYR A 298 6.85 5.72 -13.17
C TYR A 298 6.15 6.47 -14.30
N SER A 299 6.67 6.37 -15.55
CA SER A 299 6.04 7.03 -16.70
C SER A 299 4.61 6.53 -16.93
N LEU A 300 4.41 5.20 -16.85
CA LEU A 300 3.11 4.56 -16.97
C LEU A 300 2.13 5.08 -15.89
N LEU A 301 2.52 5.04 -14.62
CA LEU A 301 1.65 5.46 -13.52
C LEU A 301 1.32 6.95 -13.60
N SER A 302 2.30 7.79 -13.94
CA SER A 302 2.09 9.23 -14.10
C SER A 302 1.13 9.54 -15.26
N ALA A 303 1.31 8.90 -16.41
CA ALA A 303 0.42 9.09 -17.57
C ALA A 303 -1.01 8.63 -17.26
N LEU A 304 -1.17 7.49 -16.57
CA LEU A 304 -2.48 6.99 -16.16
C LEU A 304 -3.12 7.86 -15.09
N TRP A 305 -2.35 8.36 -14.13
CA TRP A 305 -2.86 9.23 -13.06
C TRP A 305 -3.40 10.54 -13.63
N GLU A 306 -2.66 11.20 -14.53
CA GLU A 306 -3.10 12.45 -15.15
C GLU A 306 -4.38 12.24 -15.96
N LYS A 307 -4.44 11.18 -16.76
CA LYS A 307 -5.64 10.87 -17.55
C LYS A 307 -6.82 10.40 -16.70
N ASN A 308 -6.59 9.79 -15.54
CA ASN A 308 -7.66 9.36 -14.64
C ASN A 308 -8.30 10.55 -13.89
N LYS A 309 -7.55 11.64 -13.67
CA LYS A 309 -8.02 12.87 -13.03
C LYS A 309 -8.92 13.72 -13.92
N GLN A 310 -8.73 13.64 -15.24
CA GLN A 310 -9.59 14.23 -16.27
C GLN A 310 -10.92 13.48 -16.40
#